data_AF-A0A955YDB7-F1
#
_entry.id   AF-A0A955YDB7-F1
#
_cell.length_a   1.000
_cell.length_b   1.000
_cell.length_c   1.000
_cell.angle_alpha   90.00
_cell.angle_beta   90.00
_cell.angle_gamma   90.00
#
_symmetry.space_group_name_H-M   'P 1'
#
loop_
_entity.id
_entity.type
_entity.pdbx_description
1 polymer ?
#
loop_
_entity_poly.entity_id
_entity_poly.type
_entity_poly.pdbx_seq_one_letter_code
_entity_poly.pdbx_strand_id
1 'polypeptide(L)'
;MGPRARKALRFMGYSTFFWTFFWLFAYLTFPYERVRDRIVQEVEFPKDARGNRRPSGYQLEILELEPSWFTGVEARGVRVIRPGEGEEPTVDVVFEEVNARISLLSLLSGTVAVTFDARLAGGAIEGELEYGDESSLVLNVVEPVRLGGVSIIRAFLGLPLGGTLSGNIDVTLPEDISAASGHVDLRTEGLTIGDGQAKLRLPGMPNGITLERINAGRMTIRLAIEGGVATVQRLRSRGEDAELDGEGSINLMQPLRQSRLDLLVRLKILDAYRQQSDRARAMISLLDSVPTLARARTSDGALQYRLGGSMGGGIRSSAAGSTRMNIAPDDEDDRPPATVPTRPAETAAPARPAPTPPPTPAAPAPPTPPTPTDPAPAAPPTPTAAPTAAPAPAPSDGADGVHDEGDDEDPPPGADAEEEAP
;
A
#
# COMPACT_ATOMS: atom_id res chain seq x y z
N MET A 1 -58.01 5.85 -29.14
CA MET A 1 -56.66 6.15 -29.68
C MET A 1 -56.70 6.18 -31.20
N GLY A 2 -56.48 7.36 -31.80
CA GLY A 2 -56.48 7.52 -33.26
C GLY A 2 -55.35 6.74 -33.95
N PRO A 3 -55.47 6.48 -35.27
CA PRO A 3 -54.50 5.69 -36.04
C PRO A 3 -53.08 6.28 -36.01
N ARG A 4 -52.94 7.61 -35.88
CA ARG A 4 -51.64 8.29 -35.71
C ARG A 4 -50.99 8.01 -34.36
N ALA A 5 -51.77 7.91 -33.29
CA ALA A 5 -51.26 7.61 -31.94
C ALA A 5 -50.71 6.18 -31.84
N ARG A 6 -51.34 5.19 -32.50
CA ARG A 6 -50.82 3.81 -32.57
C ARG A 6 -49.51 3.73 -33.37
N LYS A 7 -49.36 4.54 -34.40
CA LYS A 7 -48.15 4.61 -35.23
C LYS A 7 -46.98 5.24 -34.48
N ALA A 8 -47.24 6.34 -33.76
CA ALA A 8 -46.26 6.97 -32.87
C ALA A 8 -45.83 6.04 -31.73
N LEU A 9 -46.78 5.34 -31.09
CA LEU A 9 -46.46 4.40 -30.02
C LEU A 9 -45.60 3.21 -30.50
N ARG A 10 -45.87 2.70 -31.71
CA ARG A 10 -45.01 1.68 -32.33
C ARG A 10 -43.62 2.21 -32.63
N PHE A 11 -43.51 3.41 -33.17
CA PHE A 11 -42.21 4.02 -33.47
C PHE A 11 -41.40 4.27 -32.19
N MET A 12 -42.04 4.76 -31.14
CA MET A 12 -41.42 4.94 -29.82
C MET A 12 -40.99 3.60 -29.22
N GLY A 13 -41.82 2.54 -29.35
CA GLY A 13 -41.45 1.19 -28.93
C GLY A 13 -40.24 0.63 -29.69
N TYR A 14 -40.18 0.81 -31.02
CA TYR A 14 -39.02 0.40 -31.82
C TYR A 14 -37.77 1.21 -31.48
N SER A 15 -37.88 2.52 -31.26
CA SER A 15 -36.75 3.34 -30.84
C SER A 15 -36.24 2.95 -29.45
N THR A 16 -37.13 2.79 -28.46
CA THR A 16 -36.71 2.34 -27.12
C THR A 16 -36.09 0.95 -27.17
N PHE A 17 -36.70 0.00 -27.88
CA PHE A 17 -36.15 -1.34 -28.07
C PHE A 17 -34.77 -1.28 -28.74
N PHE A 18 -34.63 -0.52 -29.83
CA PHE A 18 -33.36 -0.34 -30.52
C PHE A 18 -32.30 0.22 -29.58
N TRP A 19 -32.58 1.31 -28.84
CA TRP A 19 -31.62 1.89 -27.92
C TRP A 19 -31.28 0.95 -26.76
N THR A 20 -32.25 0.27 -26.16
CA THR A 20 -32.00 -0.71 -25.09
C THR A 20 -31.08 -1.84 -25.57
N PHE A 21 -31.37 -2.43 -26.73
CA PHE A 21 -30.52 -3.49 -27.28
C PHE A 21 -29.19 -2.96 -27.79
N PHE A 22 -29.14 -1.77 -28.38
CA PHE A 22 -27.91 -1.12 -28.80
C PHE A 22 -26.97 -0.91 -27.61
N TRP A 23 -27.45 -0.32 -26.51
CA TRP A 23 -26.65 -0.15 -25.29
C TRP A 23 -26.26 -1.48 -24.65
N LEU A 24 -27.16 -2.46 -24.62
CA LEU A 24 -26.87 -3.81 -24.12
C LEU A 24 -25.77 -4.49 -24.93
N PHE A 25 -25.87 -4.49 -26.26
CA PHE A 25 -24.85 -5.08 -27.14
C PHE A 25 -23.55 -4.27 -27.14
N ALA A 26 -23.64 -2.94 -27.09
CA ALA A 26 -22.46 -2.08 -26.96
C ALA A 26 -21.71 -2.37 -25.65
N TYR A 27 -22.43 -2.61 -24.54
CA TYR A 27 -21.85 -2.99 -23.25
C TYR A 27 -21.25 -4.41 -23.29
N LEU A 28 -22.00 -5.40 -23.79
CA LEU A 28 -21.54 -6.80 -23.85
C LEU A 28 -20.37 -7.02 -24.82
N THR A 29 -20.28 -6.21 -25.89
CA THR A 29 -19.22 -6.31 -26.91
C THR A 29 -18.12 -5.27 -26.69
N PHE A 30 -18.16 -4.52 -25.58
CA PHE A 30 -17.16 -3.51 -25.31
C PHE A 30 -15.80 -4.19 -25.06
N PRO A 31 -14.72 -3.80 -25.75
CA PRO A 31 -13.44 -4.48 -25.65
C PRO A 31 -12.68 -4.07 -24.38
N TYR A 32 -13.07 -4.61 -23.22
CA TYR A 32 -12.45 -4.32 -21.92
C TYR A 32 -10.94 -4.61 -21.90
N GLU A 33 -10.48 -5.62 -22.63
CA GLU A 33 -9.06 -5.92 -22.82
C GLU A 33 -8.29 -4.75 -23.43
N ARG A 34 -8.87 -4.03 -24.40
CA ARG A 34 -8.24 -2.85 -25.01
C ARG A 34 -8.19 -1.66 -24.07
N VAL A 35 -9.16 -1.56 -23.16
CA VAL A 35 -9.15 -0.53 -22.11
C VAL A 35 -8.09 -0.84 -21.06
N ARG A 36 -7.96 -2.11 -20.64
CA ARG A 36 -6.86 -2.57 -19.78
C ARG A 36 -5.51 -2.20 -20.37
N ASP A 37 -5.24 -2.59 -21.62
CA ASP A 37 -3.96 -2.30 -22.29
C ASP A 37 -3.70 -0.79 -22.37
N ARG A 38 -4.76 0.00 -22.60
CA ARG A 38 -4.65 1.46 -22.65
C ARG A 38 -4.38 2.08 -21.28
N ILE A 39 -4.99 1.58 -20.21
CA ILE A 39 -4.76 2.03 -18.84
C ILE A 39 -3.33 1.70 -18.42
N VAL A 40 -2.89 0.46 -18.64
CA VAL A 40 -1.50 0.02 -18.38
C VAL A 40 -0.52 0.93 -19.12
N GLN A 41 -0.75 1.15 -20.42
CA GLN A 41 0.11 2.03 -21.22
C GLN A 41 0.11 3.48 -20.74
N GLU A 42 -1.02 4.03 -20.28
CA GLU A 42 -1.09 5.42 -19.81
C GLU A 42 -0.46 5.59 -18.42
N VAL A 43 -0.53 4.57 -17.56
CA VAL A 43 0.14 4.56 -16.25
C VAL A 43 1.65 4.33 -16.39
N GLU A 44 2.08 3.47 -17.31
CA GLU A 44 3.49 3.22 -17.61
C GLU A 44 4.13 4.38 -18.38
N PHE A 45 3.37 5.05 -19.24
CA PHE A 45 3.83 6.15 -20.08
C PHE A 45 2.89 7.37 -20.03
N PRO A 46 2.74 8.02 -18.86
CA PRO A 46 1.92 9.21 -18.74
C PRO A 46 2.45 10.30 -19.66
N LYS A 47 1.52 11.03 -20.28
CA LYS A 47 1.83 12.20 -21.08
C LYS A 47 2.20 13.35 -20.14
N ASP A 48 3.35 13.99 -20.35
CA ASP A 48 3.68 15.23 -19.65
C ASP A 48 2.76 16.38 -20.13
N ALA A 49 2.81 17.51 -19.42
CA ALA A 49 2.04 18.73 -19.75
C ALA A 49 2.34 19.32 -21.15
N ARG A 50 3.30 18.75 -21.89
CA ARG A 50 3.69 19.11 -23.27
C ARG A 50 3.32 18.00 -24.27
N GLY A 51 2.56 16.99 -23.86
CA GLY A 51 2.06 15.90 -24.70
C GLY A 51 3.07 14.77 -24.96
N ASN A 52 4.23 14.78 -24.30
CA ASN A 52 5.27 13.75 -24.51
C ASN A 52 5.08 12.59 -23.54
N ARG A 53 5.03 11.36 -24.07
CA ARG A 53 5.00 10.13 -23.25
C ARG A 53 6.36 9.93 -22.59
N ARG A 54 6.41 9.98 -21.26
CA ARG A 54 7.61 9.65 -20.50
C ARG A 54 7.35 8.42 -19.64
N PRO A 55 8.29 7.47 -19.52
CA PRO A 55 8.13 6.35 -18.61
C PRO A 55 7.92 6.90 -17.19
N SER A 56 6.83 6.50 -16.54
CA SER A 56 6.49 6.93 -15.17
C SER A 56 7.42 6.31 -14.12
N GLY A 57 8.15 5.26 -14.52
CA GLY A 57 8.87 4.38 -13.60
C GLY A 57 7.94 3.44 -12.83
N TYR A 58 6.66 3.34 -13.19
CA TYR A 58 5.71 2.40 -12.61
C TYR A 58 5.23 1.43 -13.70
N GLN A 59 5.28 0.14 -13.41
CA GLN A 59 4.73 -0.96 -14.18
C GLN A 59 3.42 -1.41 -13.51
N LEU A 60 2.35 -1.53 -14.31
CA LEU A 60 1.03 -1.90 -13.82
C LEU A 60 0.64 -3.25 -14.42
N GLU A 61 0.52 -4.27 -13.59
CA GLU A 61 -0.01 -5.56 -14.01
C GLU A 61 -1.44 -5.71 -13.48
N ILE A 62 -2.41 -5.86 -14.36
CA ILE A 62 -3.80 -6.17 -14.00
C ILE A 62 -4.04 -7.61 -14.43
N LEU A 63 -4.43 -8.55 -13.57
CA LEU A 63 -4.68 -9.93 -14.02
C LEU A 63 -5.94 -10.01 -14.88
N GLU A 64 -7.05 -9.53 -14.33
CA GLU A 64 -8.38 -9.56 -14.97
C GLU A 64 -9.02 -8.18 -14.87
N LEU A 65 -9.71 -7.76 -15.94
CA LEU A 65 -10.50 -6.53 -15.96
C LEU A 65 -11.91 -6.88 -16.47
N GLU A 66 -12.88 -6.87 -15.57
CA GLU A 66 -14.29 -7.16 -15.83
C GLU A 66 -15.11 -5.86 -15.80
N PRO A 67 -16.23 -5.78 -16.52
CA PRO A 67 -17.21 -4.71 -16.31
C PRO A 67 -17.87 -4.79 -14.94
N SER A 68 -17.94 -3.67 -14.22
CA SER A 68 -18.70 -3.55 -12.97
C SER A 68 -19.87 -2.58 -13.10
N TRP A 69 -21.08 -3.12 -13.29
CA TRP A 69 -22.31 -2.34 -13.49
C TRP A 69 -22.17 -1.33 -14.68
N PHE A 70 -23.18 -0.49 -14.93
CA PHE A 70 -23.33 0.28 -16.19
C PHE A 70 -22.11 1.13 -16.62
N THR A 71 -21.27 1.63 -15.69
CA THR A 71 -20.09 2.49 -15.98
C THR A 71 -18.84 2.20 -15.17
N GLY A 72 -18.81 1.08 -14.44
CA GLY A 72 -17.64 0.68 -13.66
C GLY A 72 -16.80 -0.38 -14.35
N VAL A 73 -15.57 -0.48 -13.89
CA VAL A 73 -14.65 -1.57 -14.18
C VAL A 73 -14.22 -2.20 -12.85
N GLU A 74 -14.17 -3.52 -12.80
CA GLU A 74 -13.60 -4.32 -11.73
C GLU A 74 -12.27 -4.87 -12.22
N ALA A 75 -11.19 -4.60 -11.51
CA ALA A 75 -9.87 -5.12 -11.79
C ALA A 75 -9.48 -6.07 -10.66
N ARG A 76 -9.17 -7.33 -10.98
CA ARG A 76 -8.69 -8.31 -10.00
C ARG A 76 -7.20 -8.51 -10.12
N GLY A 77 -6.53 -8.67 -8.97
CA GLY A 77 -5.09 -8.89 -8.89
C GLY A 77 -4.29 -7.77 -9.53
N VAL A 78 -4.53 -6.52 -9.11
CA VAL A 78 -3.80 -5.37 -9.62
C VAL A 78 -2.48 -5.25 -8.87
N ARG A 79 -1.38 -5.25 -9.60
CA ARG A 79 -0.02 -5.17 -9.06
C ARG A 79 0.67 -3.94 -9.61
N VAL A 80 1.05 -3.04 -8.70
CA VAL A 80 1.80 -1.82 -9.04
C VAL A 80 3.25 -2.04 -8.65
N ILE A 81 4.10 -2.19 -9.66
CA ILE A 81 5.53 -2.42 -9.50
C ILE A 81 6.26 -1.12 -9.84
N ARG A 82 7.04 -0.57 -8.92
CA ARG A 82 8.07 0.43 -9.26
C ARG A 82 9.41 -0.28 -9.25
N PRO A 83 10.08 -0.44 -10.40
CA PRO A 83 11.47 -0.89 -10.42
C PRO A 83 12.30 0.15 -9.68
N GLY A 84 13.03 -0.27 -8.65
CA GLY A 84 13.96 0.61 -7.97
C GLY A 84 15.13 0.94 -8.89
N GLU A 85 15.53 2.21 -8.95
CA GLU A 85 16.77 2.59 -9.63
C GLU A 85 17.94 2.41 -8.64
N GLY A 86 18.87 1.50 -8.95
CA GLY A 86 20.07 1.27 -8.16
C GLY A 86 19.81 0.50 -6.85
N GLU A 87 19.95 1.17 -5.71
CA GLU A 87 19.83 0.58 -4.36
C GLU A 87 18.42 0.72 -3.76
N GLU A 88 17.49 1.34 -4.49
CA GLU A 88 16.09 1.46 -4.07
C GLU A 88 15.36 0.11 -4.16
N PRO A 89 14.60 -0.29 -3.12
CA PRO A 89 13.84 -1.53 -3.14
C PRO A 89 12.67 -1.45 -4.13
N THR A 90 12.44 -2.53 -4.88
CA THR A 90 11.24 -2.68 -5.71
C THR A 90 9.99 -2.52 -4.86
N VAL A 91 9.15 -1.54 -5.20
CA VAL A 91 7.85 -1.37 -4.57
C VAL A 91 6.87 -2.24 -5.34
N ASP A 92 6.16 -3.12 -4.64
CA ASP A 92 5.23 -4.08 -5.26
C ASP A 92 3.89 -4.11 -4.52
N VAL A 93 2.98 -3.20 -4.86
CA VAL A 93 1.67 -3.12 -4.19
C VAL A 93 0.69 -4.03 -4.89
N VAL A 94 0.21 -5.05 -4.19
CA VAL A 94 -0.78 -6.01 -4.70
C VAL A 94 -2.15 -5.68 -4.12
N PHE A 95 -3.05 -5.22 -4.96
CA PHE A 95 -4.47 -5.10 -4.65
C PHE A 95 -5.18 -6.38 -5.07
N GLU A 96 -6.01 -6.90 -4.17
CA GLU A 96 -6.78 -8.12 -4.41
C GLU A 96 -7.88 -7.84 -5.45
N GLU A 97 -8.59 -6.74 -5.27
CA GLU A 97 -9.70 -6.29 -6.09
C GLU A 97 -9.75 -4.76 -6.07
N VAL A 98 -10.00 -4.15 -7.22
CA VAL A 98 -10.16 -2.71 -7.38
C VAL A 98 -11.36 -2.47 -8.30
N ASN A 99 -12.44 -1.92 -7.77
CA ASN A 99 -13.52 -1.42 -8.59
C ASN A 99 -13.35 0.09 -8.76
N ALA A 100 -13.49 0.58 -9.98
CA ALA A 100 -13.45 2.00 -10.29
C ALA A 100 -14.63 2.35 -11.20
N ARG A 101 -15.32 3.44 -10.88
CA ARG A 101 -16.51 3.89 -11.60
C ARG A 101 -16.40 5.35 -11.96
N ILE A 102 -16.61 5.65 -13.24
CA ILE A 102 -16.71 7.02 -13.71
C ILE A 102 -18.16 7.50 -13.57
N SER A 103 -18.33 8.68 -12.99
CA SER A 103 -19.62 9.34 -12.83
C SER A 103 -20.07 10.00 -14.14
N LEU A 104 -21.18 9.54 -14.72
CA LEU A 104 -21.71 10.12 -15.97
C LEU A 104 -22.21 11.56 -15.81
N LEU A 105 -22.70 11.90 -14.63
CA LEU A 105 -23.20 13.24 -14.35
C LEU A 105 -22.06 14.27 -14.33
N SER A 106 -20.89 13.90 -13.82
CA SER A 106 -19.72 14.79 -13.79
C SER A 106 -19.24 15.08 -15.21
N LEU A 107 -19.28 14.08 -16.09
CA LEU A 107 -18.91 14.27 -17.50
C LEU A 107 -19.82 15.28 -18.22
N LEU A 108 -21.08 15.43 -17.77
CA LEU A 108 -21.99 16.44 -18.31
C LEU A 108 -21.66 17.85 -17.80
N SER A 109 -21.14 17.99 -16.57
CA SER A 109 -20.64 19.25 -16.01
C SER A 109 -19.21 19.59 -16.45
N GLY A 110 -18.52 18.68 -17.15
CA GLY A 110 -17.15 18.87 -17.63
C GLY A 110 -16.06 18.41 -16.66
N THR A 111 -16.42 17.76 -15.54
CA THR A 111 -15.46 17.20 -14.57
C THR A 111 -15.42 15.68 -14.64
N VAL A 112 -14.28 15.07 -14.34
CA VAL A 112 -14.12 13.62 -14.30
C VAL A 112 -14.11 13.18 -12.84
N ALA A 113 -15.24 12.67 -12.34
CA ALA A 113 -15.32 12.08 -11.01
C ALA A 113 -15.25 10.55 -11.11
N VAL A 114 -14.36 9.95 -10.33
CA VAL A 114 -14.10 8.52 -10.26
C VAL A 114 -14.25 8.06 -8.81
N THR A 115 -15.29 7.27 -8.54
CA THR A 115 -15.42 6.55 -7.27
C THR A 115 -14.69 5.22 -7.38
N PHE A 116 -13.91 4.85 -6.39
CA PHE A 116 -13.22 3.58 -6.36
C PHE A 116 -13.35 2.88 -5.02
N ASP A 117 -13.33 1.56 -5.05
CA ASP A 117 -13.20 0.70 -3.89
C ASP A 117 -12.10 -0.34 -4.16
N ALA A 118 -11.26 -0.59 -3.16
CA ALA A 118 -10.08 -1.42 -3.31
C ALA A 118 -9.84 -2.26 -2.07
N ARG A 119 -9.55 -3.55 -2.27
CA ARG A 119 -9.12 -4.48 -1.22
C ARG A 119 -7.62 -4.65 -1.23
N LEU A 120 -6.99 -4.39 -0.09
CA LEU A 120 -5.53 -4.44 0.08
C LEU A 120 -5.18 -4.99 1.46
N ALA A 121 -4.30 -5.99 1.49
CA ALA A 121 -3.75 -6.58 2.71
C ALA A 121 -4.82 -6.99 3.75
N GLY A 122 -5.93 -7.58 3.28
CA GLY A 122 -7.05 -8.00 4.12
C GLY A 122 -7.87 -6.86 4.75
N GLY A 123 -7.79 -5.64 4.20
CA GLY A 123 -8.66 -4.52 4.50
C GLY A 123 -9.25 -3.90 3.21
N ALA A 124 -10.08 -2.88 3.38
CA ALA A 124 -10.87 -2.26 2.31
C ALA A 124 -10.78 -0.74 2.40
N ILE A 125 -10.55 -0.12 1.26
CA ILE A 125 -10.40 1.31 1.10
C ILE A 125 -11.42 1.76 0.06
N GLU A 126 -12.19 2.78 0.38
CA GLU A 126 -13.12 3.42 -0.55
C GLU A 126 -12.66 4.85 -0.78
N GLY A 127 -12.90 5.39 -1.97
CA GLY A 127 -12.54 6.76 -2.25
C GLY A 127 -13.25 7.33 -3.45
N GLU A 128 -13.11 8.64 -3.58
CA GLU A 128 -13.61 9.43 -4.68
C GLU A 128 -12.51 10.39 -5.12
N LEU A 129 -12.23 10.39 -6.42
CA LEU A 129 -11.28 11.27 -7.06
C LEU A 129 -12.04 12.11 -8.07
N GLU A 130 -12.12 13.42 -7.85
CA GLU A 130 -12.60 14.36 -8.85
C GLU A 130 -11.42 15.06 -9.52
N TYR A 131 -11.47 15.15 -10.84
CA TYR A 131 -10.46 15.79 -11.66
C TYR A 131 -11.12 16.81 -12.60
N GLY A 132 -10.71 18.07 -12.48
CA GLY A 132 -11.19 19.22 -13.25
C GLY A 132 -10.33 20.45 -12.96
N ASP A 133 -10.94 21.64 -12.93
CA ASP A 133 -10.28 22.88 -12.49
C ASP A 133 -9.85 22.81 -11.01
N GLU A 134 -10.57 22.00 -10.23
CA GLU A 134 -10.23 21.61 -8.88
C GLU A 134 -10.14 20.09 -8.83
N SER A 135 -9.03 19.58 -8.28
CA SER A 135 -8.90 18.14 -8.04
C SER A 135 -9.19 17.83 -6.58
N SER A 136 -10.11 16.93 -6.30
CA SER A 136 -10.42 16.49 -4.93
C SER A 136 -10.16 15.00 -4.79
N LEU A 137 -9.64 14.60 -3.64
CA LEU A 137 -9.39 13.21 -3.28
C LEU A 137 -9.95 12.97 -1.89
N VAL A 138 -11.00 12.15 -1.84
CA VAL A 138 -11.54 11.59 -0.60
C VAL A 138 -11.17 10.12 -0.57
N LEU A 139 -10.61 9.64 0.53
CA LEU A 139 -10.23 8.24 0.73
C LEU A 139 -10.54 7.87 2.18
N ASN A 140 -11.28 6.78 2.36
CA ASN A 140 -11.70 6.25 3.64
C ASN A 140 -11.25 4.80 3.75
N VAL A 141 -10.54 4.47 4.83
CA VAL A 141 -10.21 3.09 5.16
C VAL A 141 -11.38 2.50 5.95
N VAL A 142 -12.25 1.78 5.23
CA VAL A 142 -13.49 1.22 5.78
C VAL A 142 -13.22 -0.04 6.60
N GLU A 143 -12.31 -0.89 6.14
CA GLU A 143 -11.82 -2.04 6.89
C GLU A 143 -10.33 -1.89 7.18
N PRO A 144 -9.87 -2.15 8.42
CA PRO A 144 -8.48 -1.91 8.80
C PRO A 144 -7.48 -2.68 7.93
N VAL A 145 -6.53 -1.96 7.34
CA VAL A 145 -5.51 -2.51 6.43
C VAL A 145 -4.31 -2.97 7.22
N ARG A 146 -3.84 -4.21 7.01
CA ARG A 146 -2.67 -4.72 7.73
C ARG A 146 -1.38 -4.15 7.14
N LEU A 147 -0.65 -3.37 7.93
CA LEU A 147 0.59 -2.71 7.50
C LEU A 147 1.65 -3.69 6.99
N GLY A 148 1.69 -4.91 7.56
CA GLY A 148 2.64 -5.94 7.16
C GLY A 148 2.43 -6.49 5.75
N GLY A 149 1.21 -6.37 5.20
CA GLY A 149 0.89 -6.75 3.82
C GLY A 149 1.10 -5.64 2.81
N VAL A 150 1.38 -4.40 3.24
CA VAL A 150 1.60 -3.27 2.34
C VAL A 150 3.09 -3.08 2.10
N SER A 151 3.57 -3.55 0.96
CA SER A 151 5.00 -3.53 0.59
C SER A 151 5.60 -2.13 0.45
N ILE A 152 4.83 -1.12 0.00
CA ILE A 152 5.36 0.24 -0.21
C ILE A 152 5.89 0.87 1.07
N ILE A 153 5.25 0.56 2.21
CA ILE A 153 5.67 1.07 3.51
C ILE A 153 7.00 0.44 3.91
N ARG A 154 7.15 -0.87 3.67
CA ARG A 154 8.40 -1.60 3.89
C ARG A 154 9.51 -1.11 2.96
N ALA A 155 9.19 -0.84 1.70
CA ALA A 155 10.15 -0.33 0.72
C ALA A 155 10.63 1.09 1.11
N PHE A 156 9.73 1.95 1.58
CA PHE A 156 10.07 3.30 2.00
C PHE A 156 10.87 3.34 3.31
N LEU A 157 10.50 2.53 4.30
CA LEU A 157 11.14 2.54 5.63
C LEU A 157 12.30 1.54 5.77
N GLY A 158 12.45 0.60 4.83
CA GLY A 158 13.45 -0.48 4.89
C GLY A 158 13.22 -1.50 6.00
N LEU A 159 12.08 -1.42 6.71
CA LEU A 159 11.77 -2.25 7.88
C LEU A 159 10.36 -2.83 7.77
N PRO A 160 10.14 -4.08 8.20
CA PRO A 160 8.80 -4.64 8.30
C PRO A 160 8.02 -3.90 9.38
N LEU A 161 6.82 -3.44 9.03
CA LEU A 161 5.86 -2.91 9.99
C LEU A 161 4.73 -3.91 10.23
N GLY A 162 4.22 -3.96 11.45
CA GLY A 162 3.01 -4.67 11.84
C GLY A 162 1.96 -3.71 12.40
N GLY A 163 0.75 -4.22 12.59
CA GLY A 163 -0.41 -3.45 13.04
C GLY A 163 -1.45 -3.23 11.93
N THR A 164 -2.53 -2.55 12.29
CA THR A 164 -3.64 -2.25 11.39
C THR A 164 -3.83 -0.74 11.24
N LEU A 165 -3.93 -0.26 10.01
CA LEU A 165 -4.17 1.13 9.63
C LEU A 165 -5.66 1.36 9.38
N SER A 166 -6.18 2.47 9.88
CA SER A 166 -7.54 2.98 9.65
C SER A 166 -7.49 4.50 9.55
N GLY A 167 -8.54 5.12 9.01
CA GLY A 167 -8.60 6.57 8.93
C GLY A 167 -9.24 7.08 7.64
N ASN A 168 -9.21 8.39 7.49
CA ASN A 168 -9.76 9.12 6.35
C ASN A 168 -8.80 10.22 5.89
N ILE A 169 -8.81 10.45 4.59
CA ILE A 169 -8.02 11.45 3.88
C ILE A 169 -9.02 12.19 3.01
N ASP A 170 -9.12 13.50 3.18
CA ASP A 170 -9.97 14.35 2.37
C ASP A 170 -9.17 15.59 2.03
N VAL A 171 -8.75 15.68 0.77
CA VAL A 171 -7.81 16.67 0.29
C VAL A 171 -8.31 17.26 -1.01
N THR A 172 -8.40 18.58 -1.03
CA THR A 172 -8.76 19.38 -2.18
C THR A 172 -7.55 20.17 -2.66
N LEU A 173 -7.20 19.95 -3.92
CA LEU A 173 -6.03 20.48 -4.63
C LEU A 173 -6.50 21.26 -5.87
N PRO A 174 -6.70 22.58 -5.74
CA PRO A 174 -6.99 23.44 -6.88
C PRO A 174 -5.75 23.69 -7.76
N GLU A 175 -5.94 24.27 -8.95
CA GLU A 175 -4.84 24.71 -9.83
C GLU A 175 -3.80 25.56 -9.09
N ASP A 176 -4.25 26.49 -8.25
CA ASP A 176 -3.38 27.22 -7.35
C ASP A 176 -3.21 26.45 -6.02
N ILE A 177 -2.05 25.81 -5.85
CA ILE A 177 -1.76 25.03 -4.63
C ILE A 177 -1.88 25.85 -3.34
N SER A 178 -1.78 27.18 -3.41
CA SER A 178 -1.96 28.06 -2.25
C SER A 178 -3.39 28.12 -1.73
N ALA A 179 -4.38 27.63 -2.49
CA ALA A 179 -5.75 27.45 -2.06
C ALA A 179 -6.08 26.00 -1.65
N ALA A 180 -5.07 25.10 -1.61
CA ALA A 180 -5.30 23.73 -1.19
C ALA A 180 -5.80 23.65 0.24
N SER A 181 -6.78 22.77 0.46
CA SER A 181 -7.44 22.58 1.74
C SER A 181 -7.74 21.09 1.99
N GLY A 182 -7.95 20.72 3.24
CA GLY A 182 -8.32 19.35 3.58
C GLY A 182 -7.80 18.91 4.94
N HIS A 183 -7.99 17.63 5.22
CA HIS A 183 -7.56 16.99 6.45
C HIS A 183 -7.20 15.53 6.21
N VAL A 184 -6.25 15.06 7.00
CA VAL A 184 -5.77 13.68 6.98
C VAL A 184 -5.83 13.20 8.42
N ASP A 185 -6.63 12.19 8.71
CA ASP A 185 -6.70 11.56 10.03
C ASP A 185 -6.45 10.05 9.86
N LEU A 186 -5.26 9.61 10.24
CA LEU A 186 -4.83 8.22 10.17
C LEU A 186 -4.53 7.69 11.57
N ARG A 187 -5.00 6.49 11.85
CA ARG A 187 -4.76 5.76 13.10
C ARG A 187 -4.21 4.39 12.82
N THR A 188 -3.23 3.98 13.61
CA THR A 188 -2.74 2.61 13.61
C THR A 188 -2.88 2.01 14.99
N GLU A 189 -3.33 0.76 15.04
CA GLU A 189 -3.41 -0.04 16.26
C GLU A 189 -2.36 -1.15 16.21
N GLY A 190 -1.69 -1.39 17.35
CA GLY A 190 -0.69 -2.45 17.48
C GLY A 190 0.51 -2.28 16.54
N LEU A 191 0.96 -1.04 16.32
CA LEU A 191 2.12 -0.71 15.51
C LEU A 191 3.38 -1.39 16.07
N THR A 192 3.97 -2.25 15.27
CA THR A 192 5.26 -2.88 15.57
C THR A 192 6.26 -2.59 14.47
N ILE A 193 7.50 -2.28 14.83
CA ILE A 193 8.59 -2.02 13.90
C ILE A 193 9.62 -3.13 14.04
N GLY A 194 9.93 -3.83 12.95
CA GLY A 194 10.86 -4.96 12.96
C GLY A 194 10.18 -6.30 13.27
N ASP A 195 10.83 -7.38 12.85
CA ASP A 195 10.40 -8.77 13.04
C ASP A 195 11.47 -9.61 13.78
N GLY A 196 12.53 -8.96 14.29
CA GLY A 196 13.67 -9.63 14.92
C GLY A 196 14.66 -10.27 13.94
N GLN A 197 14.43 -10.17 12.63
CA GLN A 197 15.29 -10.70 11.57
C GLN A 197 15.76 -9.62 10.60
N ALA A 198 14.95 -8.57 10.42
CA ALA A 198 15.24 -7.45 9.56
C ALA A 198 16.52 -6.74 9.98
N LYS A 199 17.40 -6.51 9.01
CA LYS A 199 18.66 -5.79 9.21
C LYS A 199 18.44 -4.31 8.88
N LEU A 200 18.52 -3.46 9.90
CA LEU A 200 18.58 -2.01 9.72
C LEU A 200 19.94 -1.65 9.12
N ARG A 201 19.94 -1.19 7.87
CA ARG A 201 21.15 -0.68 7.21
C ARG A 201 21.39 0.76 7.66
N LEU A 202 22.46 0.96 8.42
CA LEU A 202 22.91 2.30 8.81
C LEU A 202 24.02 2.76 7.85
N PRO A 203 24.08 4.04 7.46
CA PRO A 203 25.20 4.57 6.68
C PRO A 203 26.52 4.27 7.40
N GLY A 204 27.43 3.57 6.73
CA GLY A 204 28.73 3.16 7.29
C GLY A 204 28.77 1.76 7.95
N MET A 205 27.66 1.01 7.99
CA MET A 205 27.63 -0.38 8.45
C MET A 205 27.06 -1.33 7.37
N PRO A 206 27.90 -1.92 6.50
CA PRO A 206 27.44 -2.74 5.37
C PRO A 206 26.67 -4.00 5.78
N ASN A 207 26.94 -4.54 6.98
CA ASN A 207 26.29 -5.75 7.47
C ASN A 207 24.93 -5.50 8.15
N GLY A 208 24.57 -4.25 8.40
CA GLY A 208 23.37 -3.84 9.14
C GLY A 208 23.33 -4.35 10.59
N ILE A 209 22.44 -3.78 11.40
CA ILE A 209 22.14 -4.28 12.74
C ILE A 209 20.79 -4.97 12.69
N THR A 210 20.69 -6.20 13.19
CA THR A 210 19.39 -6.88 13.27
C THR A 210 18.53 -6.17 14.29
N LEU A 211 17.38 -5.67 13.84
CA LEU A 211 16.46 -4.90 14.67
C LEU A 211 15.47 -5.85 15.35
N GLU A 212 15.53 -5.92 16.67
CA GLU A 212 14.53 -6.62 17.48
C GLU A 212 13.19 -5.89 17.35
N ARG A 213 12.07 -6.63 17.40
CA ARG A 213 10.73 -6.06 17.25
C ARG A 213 10.45 -5.01 18.34
N ILE A 214 10.20 -3.78 17.91
CA ILE A 214 9.82 -2.64 18.76
C ILE A 214 8.29 -2.52 18.75
N ASN A 215 7.65 -2.56 19.91
CA ASN A 215 6.24 -2.24 20.08
C ASN A 215 6.03 -0.72 20.27
N ALA A 216 5.57 -0.05 19.21
CA ALA A 216 5.23 1.37 19.20
C ALA A 216 3.73 1.63 19.51
N GLY A 217 2.94 0.57 19.73
CA GLY A 217 1.57 0.61 20.21
C GLY A 217 0.60 1.33 19.28
N ARG A 218 -0.11 2.34 19.77
CA ARG A 218 -1.04 3.13 18.94
C ARG A 218 -0.32 4.33 18.36
N MET A 219 -0.45 4.56 17.05
CA MET A 219 -0.01 5.80 16.41
C MET A 219 -1.19 6.56 15.81
N THR A 220 -1.24 7.86 16.01
CA THR A 220 -2.23 8.78 15.44
C THR A 220 -1.52 9.90 14.69
N ILE A 221 -1.97 10.11 13.45
CA ILE A 221 -1.48 11.14 12.55
C ILE A 221 -2.67 12.00 12.13
N ARG A 222 -2.66 13.27 12.50
CA ARG A 222 -3.62 14.28 12.06
C ARG A 222 -2.89 15.42 11.38
N LEU A 223 -3.19 15.65 10.11
CA LEU A 223 -2.74 16.80 9.35
C LEU A 223 -3.94 17.64 8.95
N ALA A 224 -3.82 18.95 9.02
CA ALA A 224 -4.76 19.88 8.39
C ALA A 224 -4.05 20.67 7.31
N ILE A 225 -4.68 20.78 6.17
CA ILE A 225 -4.18 21.48 5.01
C ILE A 225 -5.00 22.76 4.89
N GLU A 226 -4.32 23.89 4.99
CA GLU A 226 -4.92 25.20 4.84
C GLU A 226 -3.95 26.09 4.06
N GLY A 227 -4.42 26.72 2.99
CA GLY A 227 -3.63 27.70 2.26
C GLY A 227 -2.38 27.11 1.59
N GLY A 228 -2.41 25.84 1.16
CA GLY A 228 -1.22 25.17 0.60
C GLY A 228 -0.17 24.74 1.64
N VAL A 229 -0.47 24.85 2.93
CA VAL A 229 0.40 24.37 4.01
C VAL A 229 -0.31 23.27 4.78
N ALA A 230 0.28 22.07 4.78
CA ALA A 230 -0.17 20.98 5.63
C ALA A 230 0.52 21.06 6.99
N THR A 231 -0.23 21.44 8.02
CA THR A 231 0.24 21.48 9.41
C THR A 231 -0.02 20.14 10.09
N VAL A 232 1.02 19.58 10.71
CA VAL A 232 0.89 18.39 11.56
C VAL A 232 0.26 18.81 12.88
N GLN A 233 -1.03 18.55 13.04
CA GLN A 233 -1.76 18.83 14.28
C GLN A 233 -1.46 17.80 15.36
N ARG A 234 -1.30 16.53 14.96
CA ARG A 234 -0.97 15.43 15.87
C ARG A 234 -0.13 14.40 15.13
N LEU A 235 1.07 14.13 15.60
CA LEU A 235 1.83 12.94 15.22
C LEU A 235 2.33 12.33 16.52
N ARG A 236 1.71 11.23 16.94
CA ARG A 236 2.00 10.59 18.21
C ARG A 236 1.95 9.09 18.08
N SER A 237 2.87 8.40 18.74
CA SER A 237 2.87 6.96 18.96
C SER A 237 3.09 6.67 20.44
N ARG A 238 2.25 5.85 21.04
CA ARG A 238 2.38 5.40 22.43
C ARG A 238 2.42 3.88 22.45
N GLY A 239 3.57 3.31 22.80
CA GLY A 239 3.81 1.88 22.90
C GLY A 239 4.53 1.49 24.17
N GLU A 240 4.69 0.19 24.37
CA GLU A 240 5.42 -0.37 25.52
C GLU A 240 6.93 -0.18 25.39
N ASP A 241 7.46 -0.25 24.17
CA ASP A 241 8.89 -0.20 23.90
C ASP A 241 9.37 1.19 23.46
N ALA A 242 8.50 1.96 22.80
CA ALA A 242 8.83 3.27 22.29
C ALA A 242 7.63 4.20 22.24
N GLU A 243 7.92 5.49 22.42
CA GLU A 243 7.00 6.59 22.18
C GLU A 243 7.56 7.51 21.10
N LEU A 244 6.69 8.04 20.25
CA LEU A 244 7.03 9.00 19.21
C LEU A 244 6.11 10.21 19.34
N ASP A 245 6.68 11.40 19.24
CA ASP A 245 5.94 12.65 19.11
C ASP A 245 6.52 13.42 17.92
N GLY A 246 5.68 14.16 17.21
CA GLY A 246 6.13 15.00 16.12
C GLY A 246 5.21 16.17 15.85
N GLU A 247 5.81 17.23 15.34
CA GLU A 247 5.14 18.48 14.97
C GLU A 247 5.87 19.09 13.77
N GLY A 248 5.19 19.96 13.03
CA GLY A 248 5.80 20.68 11.92
C GLY A 248 4.82 20.97 10.80
N SER A 249 5.36 21.31 9.64
CA SER A 249 4.54 21.64 8.47
C SER A 249 5.16 21.15 7.18
N ILE A 250 4.32 21.01 6.17
CA ILE A 250 4.68 20.63 4.82
C ILE A 250 4.12 21.71 3.90
N ASN A 251 5.00 22.47 3.25
CA ASN A 251 4.61 23.43 2.23
C ASN A 251 4.37 22.67 0.93
N LEU A 252 3.11 22.61 0.51
CA LEU A 252 2.71 21.91 -0.71
C LEU A 252 3.17 22.72 -1.92
N MET A 253 3.70 22.00 -2.92
CA MET A 253 4.12 22.58 -4.20
C MET A 253 3.57 21.75 -5.35
N GLN A 254 3.48 22.33 -6.54
CA GLN A 254 3.18 21.59 -7.76
C GLN A 254 4.44 21.41 -8.59
N PRO A 255 4.85 20.16 -8.92
CA PRO A 255 4.25 18.88 -8.53
C PRO A 255 4.46 18.54 -7.05
N LEU A 256 3.57 17.74 -6.43
CA LEU A 256 3.60 17.40 -5.00
C LEU A 256 4.94 16.80 -4.52
N ARG A 257 5.70 16.18 -5.41
CA ARG A 257 7.07 15.69 -5.12
C ARG A 257 8.04 16.80 -4.73
N GLN A 258 7.79 18.04 -5.13
CA GLN A 258 8.62 19.19 -4.77
C GLN A 258 8.21 19.83 -3.44
N SER A 259 7.12 19.37 -2.82
CA SER A 259 6.66 19.86 -1.52
C SER A 259 7.77 19.78 -0.50
N ARG A 260 7.91 20.85 0.29
CA ARG A 260 8.97 20.97 1.29
C ARG A 260 8.44 20.59 2.65
N LEU A 261 9.10 19.61 3.25
CA LEU A 261 8.77 19.08 4.56
C LEU A 261 9.72 19.69 5.59
N ASP A 262 9.18 20.09 6.73
CA ASP A 262 9.92 20.53 7.91
C ASP A 262 9.23 19.99 9.17
N LEU A 263 9.69 18.82 9.62
CA LEU A 263 9.14 18.11 10.77
C LEU A 263 10.16 18.01 11.88
N LEU A 264 9.74 18.30 13.10
CA LEU A 264 10.45 17.96 14.31
C LEU A 264 9.86 16.64 14.82
N VAL A 265 10.71 15.62 14.97
CA VAL A 265 10.32 14.28 15.44
C VAL A 265 11.14 13.95 16.68
N ARG A 266 10.47 13.50 17.73
CA ARG A 266 11.05 13.06 18.99
C ARG A 266 10.67 11.60 19.22
N LEU A 267 11.69 10.75 19.35
CA LEU A 267 11.56 9.33 19.63
C LEU A 267 12.13 9.05 21.02
N LYS A 268 11.32 8.51 21.91
CA LYS A 268 11.72 8.08 23.25
C LYS A 268 11.66 6.57 23.31
N ILE A 269 12.80 5.93 23.48
CA ILE A 269 12.88 4.49 23.71
C ILE A 269 12.67 4.24 25.21
N LEU A 270 11.70 3.41 25.56
CA LEU A 270 11.36 3.10 26.94
C LEU A 270 12.29 2.01 27.50
N ASP A 271 12.40 1.96 28.82
CA ASP A 271 13.26 0.98 29.50
C ASP A 271 12.78 -0.47 29.31
N ALA A 272 11.50 -0.68 28.99
CA ALA A 272 10.97 -2.00 28.67
C ALA A 272 11.71 -2.65 27.49
N TYR A 273 12.04 -1.86 26.47
CA TYR A 273 12.79 -2.36 25.31
C TYR A 273 14.21 -2.83 25.69
N ARG A 274 14.88 -2.14 26.63
CA ARG A 274 16.21 -2.55 27.14
C ARG A 274 16.19 -3.90 27.85
N GLN A 275 15.06 -4.25 28.44
CA GLN A 275 14.88 -5.46 29.22
C GLN A 275 14.41 -6.63 28.34
N GLN A 276 13.94 -6.36 27.14
CA GLN A 276 13.42 -7.37 26.21
C GLN A 276 14.50 -8.35 25.75
N SER A 277 15.72 -7.87 25.44
CA SER A 277 16.82 -8.74 25.01
C SER A 277 18.21 -8.12 25.22
N ASP A 278 19.23 -8.97 25.29
CA ASP A 278 20.62 -8.52 25.30
C ASP A 278 20.99 -7.76 24.01
N ARG A 279 20.33 -8.08 22.87
CA ARG A 279 20.51 -7.35 21.61
C ARG A 279 19.97 -5.94 21.68
N ALA A 280 18.78 -5.74 22.26
CA ALA A 280 18.19 -4.42 22.45
C ALA A 280 19.08 -3.56 23.38
N ARG A 281 19.61 -4.17 24.45
CA ARG A 281 20.58 -3.51 25.34
C ARG A 281 21.86 -3.11 24.59
N ALA A 282 22.44 -4.03 23.82
CA ALA A 282 23.64 -3.76 23.03
C ALA A 282 23.41 -2.67 21.99
N MET A 283 22.27 -2.67 21.31
CA MET A 283 21.90 -1.64 20.34
C MET A 283 21.78 -0.28 21.02
N ILE A 284 21.11 -0.18 22.17
CA ILE A 284 21.01 1.09 22.90
C ILE A 284 22.39 1.56 23.36
N SER A 285 23.26 0.68 23.86
CA SER A 285 24.63 1.05 24.20
C SER A 285 25.43 1.53 22.98
N LEU A 286 25.20 0.95 21.81
CA LEU A 286 25.77 1.45 20.55
C LEU A 286 25.21 2.84 20.21
N LEU A 287 23.90 3.06 20.30
CA LEU A 287 23.30 4.37 20.09
C LEU A 287 23.85 5.43 21.07
N ASP A 288 24.06 5.06 22.33
CA ASP A 288 24.68 5.91 23.35
C ASP A 288 26.13 6.27 22.99
N SER A 289 26.84 5.36 22.32
CA SER A 289 28.24 5.55 21.94
C SER A 289 28.45 6.43 20.71
N VAL A 290 27.42 6.68 19.88
CA VAL A 290 27.57 7.50 18.67
C VAL A 290 27.54 8.99 19.02
N PRO A 291 28.60 9.78 18.74
CA PRO A 291 28.66 11.19 19.09
C PRO A 291 27.59 12.05 18.41
N THR A 292 27.10 11.63 17.23
CA THR A 292 26.04 12.34 16.50
C THR A 292 24.68 12.21 17.16
N LEU A 293 24.41 11.08 17.84
CA LEU A 293 23.19 10.86 18.61
C LEU A 293 23.18 11.66 19.92
N ALA A 294 24.35 11.93 20.51
CA ALA A 294 24.45 12.77 21.70
C ALA A 294 23.91 14.19 21.47
N ARG A 295 24.07 14.75 20.26
CA ARG A 295 23.51 16.08 19.90
C ARG A 295 22.00 16.06 19.69
N ALA A 296 21.45 14.91 19.33
CA ALA A 296 20.01 14.72 19.16
C ALA A 296 19.31 14.42 20.50
N ARG A 297 20.07 14.10 21.55
CA ARG A 297 19.52 13.74 22.85
C ARG A 297 18.94 14.96 23.56
N THR A 298 17.70 14.81 24.00
CA THR A 298 16.97 15.76 24.85
C THR A 298 17.28 15.49 26.34
N SER A 299 16.87 16.41 27.22
CA SER A 299 17.16 16.31 28.66
C SER A 299 16.56 15.08 29.35
N ASP A 300 15.49 14.49 28.79
CA ASP A 300 14.85 13.29 29.32
C ASP A 300 15.29 12.00 28.63
N GLY A 301 16.35 12.06 27.81
CA GLY A 301 16.93 10.89 27.13
C GLY A 301 16.27 10.52 25.80
N ALA A 302 15.24 11.25 25.34
CA ALA A 302 14.65 11.03 24.02
C ALA A 302 15.57 11.57 22.90
N LEU A 303 15.51 10.96 21.73
CA LEU A 303 16.21 11.39 20.53
C LEU A 303 15.30 12.31 19.71
N GLN A 304 15.78 13.51 19.39
CA GLN A 304 15.02 14.50 18.64
C GLN A 304 15.76 14.92 17.37
N TYR A 305 15.05 14.84 16.26
CA TYR A 305 15.54 15.13 14.92
C TYR A 305 14.63 16.11 14.21
N ARG A 306 15.22 17.02 13.45
CA ARG A 306 14.53 17.82 12.46
C ARG A 306 14.72 17.18 11.10
N LEU A 307 13.63 16.77 10.49
CA LEU A 307 13.56 16.24 9.15
C LEU A 307 13.18 17.39 8.23
N GLY A 308 14.08 17.76 7.32
CA GLY A 308 13.89 18.85 6.39
C GLY A 308 14.27 18.42 4.98
N GLY A 309 13.47 18.77 3.97
CA GLY A 309 13.81 18.42 2.59
C GLY A 309 12.63 18.54 1.63
N SER A 310 12.79 18.02 0.42
CA SER A 310 11.68 17.86 -0.53
C SER A 310 11.23 16.40 -0.57
N MET A 311 9.92 16.19 -0.72
CA MET A 311 9.31 14.85 -0.79
C MET A 311 9.94 13.94 -1.85
N GLY A 312 10.47 14.51 -2.94
CA GLY A 312 11.08 13.79 -4.05
C GLY A 312 12.58 14.02 -4.24
N GLY A 313 13.24 14.82 -3.39
CA GLY A 313 14.66 15.18 -3.56
C GLY A 313 15.56 14.80 -2.39
N GLY A 314 15.05 14.00 -1.45
CA GLY A 314 15.77 13.51 -0.29
C GLY A 314 15.44 14.28 0.99
N ILE A 315 15.25 13.54 2.07
CA ILE A 315 14.99 14.06 3.41
C ILE A 315 16.33 14.14 4.14
N ARG A 316 16.68 15.33 4.63
CA ARG A 316 17.85 15.54 5.48
C ARG A 316 17.41 15.50 6.94
N SER A 317 18.06 14.68 7.74
CA SER A 317 17.89 14.67 9.19
C SER A 317 19.00 15.48 9.85
N SER A 318 18.64 16.42 10.73
CA SER A 318 19.59 17.11 11.61
C SER A 318 19.21 16.91 13.08
N ALA A 319 20.21 16.87 13.95
CA ALA A 319 20.00 16.71 15.39
C ALA A 319 19.37 17.98 15.98
N ALA A 320 18.30 17.81 16.77
CA ALA A 320 17.52 18.92 17.33
C ALA A 320 17.23 18.73 18.83
N GLY A 321 18.15 18.12 19.59
CA GLY A 321 17.94 17.77 21.00
C GLY A 321 17.67 18.95 21.95
N SER A 322 18.02 20.18 21.55
CA SER A 322 17.78 21.40 22.32
C SER A 322 16.51 22.16 21.91
N THR A 323 15.87 21.79 20.79
CA THR A 323 14.63 22.44 20.35
C THR A 323 13.48 22.01 21.24
N ARG A 324 12.65 22.94 21.72
CA ARG A 324 11.45 22.58 22.47
C ARG A 324 10.38 22.10 21.49
N MET A 325 9.84 20.91 21.73
CA MET A 325 8.66 20.38 21.07
C MET A 325 7.44 20.59 21.96
N ASN A 326 6.33 21.05 21.40
CA ASN A 326 5.09 21.22 22.16
C ASN A 326 4.32 19.90 22.20
N ILE A 327 4.57 19.10 23.24
CA ILE A 327 3.81 17.87 23.45
C ILE A 327 2.52 18.22 24.18
N ALA A 328 1.39 18.20 23.47
CA ALA A 328 0.08 18.32 24.08
C ALA A 328 -0.11 17.18 25.12
N PRO A 329 -0.70 17.43 26.31
CA PRO A 329 -1.04 16.36 27.24
C PRO A 329 -1.95 15.32 26.57
N ASP A 330 -1.92 14.07 27.03
CA ASP A 330 -2.75 13.00 26.46
C ASP A 330 -4.23 13.38 26.53
N ASP A 331 -4.86 13.60 25.37
CA ASP A 331 -6.29 13.86 25.27
C ASP A 331 -7.06 12.59 25.68
N GLU A 332 -8.18 12.73 26.40
CA GLU A 332 -9.02 11.59 26.82
C GLU A 332 -9.55 10.75 25.65
N ASP A 333 -9.55 11.30 24.43
CA ASP A 333 -9.93 10.64 23.18
C ASP A 333 -8.97 9.50 22.76
N ASP A 334 -7.76 9.43 23.33
CA ASP A 334 -6.80 8.35 23.09
C ASP A 334 -7.00 7.14 24.01
N ARG A 335 -8.02 7.13 24.87
CA ARG A 335 -8.41 5.89 25.55
C ARG A 335 -8.91 4.90 24.49
N PRO A 336 -8.45 3.63 24.48
CA PRO A 336 -9.13 2.61 23.69
C PRO A 336 -10.62 2.73 23.98
N PRO A 337 -11.52 2.61 22.97
CA PRO A 337 -12.94 2.69 23.23
C PRO A 337 -13.20 1.77 24.42
N ALA A 338 -13.61 2.37 25.54
CA ALA A 338 -13.87 1.61 26.74
C ALA A 338 -14.76 0.48 26.27
N THR A 339 -14.33 -0.77 26.47
CA THR A 339 -15.14 -1.94 26.21
C THR A 339 -16.49 -1.60 26.77
N VAL A 340 -17.46 -1.37 25.88
CA VAL A 340 -18.78 -0.90 26.28
C VAL A 340 -19.19 -1.88 27.37
N PRO A 341 -19.35 -1.44 28.63
CA PRO A 341 -19.78 -2.36 29.65
C PRO A 341 -21.11 -2.86 29.13
N THR A 342 -21.15 -4.15 28.80
CA THR A 342 -22.38 -4.85 28.46
C THR A 342 -23.36 -4.46 29.53
N ARG A 343 -24.30 -3.58 29.16
CA ARG A 343 -25.30 -3.01 30.06
C ARG A 343 -25.88 -4.20 30.81
N PRO A 344 -25.76 -4.27 32.15
CA PRO A 344 -26.51 -5.27 32.90
C PRO A 344 -27.96 -5.07 32.48
N ALA A 345 -28.55 -6.16 31.98
CA ALA A 345 -29.91 -6.16 31.47
C ALA A 345 -30.80 -5.38 32.45
N GLU A 346 -31.29 -4.25 31.97
CA GLU A 346 -32.26 -3.42 32.65
C GLU A 346 -33.45 -4.34 32.96
N THR A 347 -33.68 -4.57 34.26
CA THR A 347 -34.78 -5.37 34.79
C THR A 347 -36.08 -4.90 34.16
N ALA A 348 -36.52 -5.63 33.13
CA ALA A 348 -37.83 -5.45 32.55
C ALA A 348 -38.89 -5.77 33.61
N ALA A 349 -39.77 -4.80 33.86
CA ALA A 349 -41.00 -5.01 34.60
C ALA A 349 -41.79 -6.20 34.00
N PRO A 350 -42.48 -7.01 34.82
CA PRO A 350 -43.06 -8.27 34.37
C PRO A 350 -44.21 -8.02 33.38
N ALA A 351 -44.02 -8.48 32.15
CA ALA A 351 -45.07 -8.59 31.14
C ALA A 351 -46.05 -9.70 31.53
N ARG A 352 -47.34 -9.43 31.32
CA ARG A 352 -48.45 -10.37 31.52
C ARG A 352 -48.24 -11.66 30.70
N PRO A 353 -48.66 -12.84 31.20
CA PRO A 353 -48.52 -14.09 30.47
C PRO A 353 -49.46 -14.13 29.26
N ALA A 354 -48.90 -14.39 28.08
CA ALA A 354 -49.64 -14.73 26.87
C ALA A 354 -49.97 -16.24 26.86
N PRO A 355 -51.10 -16.65 26.24
CA PRO A 355 -51.58 -18.04 26.29
C PRO A 355 -50.70 -19.00 25.49
N THR A 356 -50.57 -20.22 26.03
CA THR A 356 -49.79 -21.34 25.51
C THR A 356 -50.31 -21.82 24.14
N PRO A 357 -49.43 -22.03 23.13
CA PRO A 357 -49.79 -22.76 21.92
C PRO A 357 -49.87 -24.27 22.16
N PRO A 358 -50.69 -25.02 21.39
CA PRO A 358 -50.88 -26.46 21.54
C PRO A 358 -49.63 -27.27 21.11
N PRO A 359 -49.45 -28.50 21.63
CA PRO A 359 -48.29 -29.33 21.30
C PRO A 359 -48.35 -29.89 19.87
N THR A 360 -47.31 -29.64 19.09
CA THR A 360 -47.08 -30.29 17.79
C THR A 360 -46.66 -31.76 18.00
N PRO A 361 -47.20 -32.73 17.22
CA PRO A 361 -46.89 -34.15 17.38
C PRO A 361 -45.42 -34.48 17.08
N ALA A 362 -44.85 -35.37 17.88
CA ALA A 362 -43.49 -35.88 17.72
C ALA A 362 -43.29 -36.59 16.36
N ALA A 363 -42.28 -36.15 15.61
CA ALA A 363 -41.80 -36.84 14.43
C ALA A 363 -41.03 -38.12 14.83
N PRO A 364 -41.17 -39.23 14.08
CA PRO A 364 -40.50 -40.49 14.39
C PRO A 364 -38.99 -40.42 14.17
N ALA A 365 -38.26 -41.17 15.00
CA ALA A 365 -36.81 -41.24 15.02
C ALA A 365 -36.21 -41.74 13.68
N PRO A 366 -35.03 -41.23 13.27
CA PRO A 366 -34.34 -41.73 12.09
C PRO A 366 -33.84 -43.17 12.29
N PRO A 367 -33.83 -44.02 11.24
CA PRO A 367 -33.34 -45.39 11.34
C PRO A 367 -31.83 -45.43 11.57
N THR A 368 -31.41 -46.34 12.44
CA THR A 368 -30.02 -46.72 12.73
C THR A 368 -29.23 -47.09 11.46
N PRO A 369 -27.96 -46.64 11.32
CA PRO A 369 -27.10 -47.07 10.23
C PRO A 369 -26.75 -48.56 10.36
N PRO A 370 -26.61 -49.30 9.24
CA PRO A 370 -26.24 -50.70 9.26
C PRO A 370 -24.76 -50.89 9.64
N THR A 371 -24.53 -51.93 10.43
CA THR A 371 -23.24 -52.48 10.85
C THR A 371 -22.29 -52.72 9.66
N PRO A 372 -21.01 -52.33 9.72
CA PRO A 372 -20.05 -52.67 8.69
C PRO A 372 -19.72 -54.17 8.73
N THR A 373 -20.00 -54.84 7.62
CA THR A 373 -19.63 -56.22 7.32
C THR A 373 -18.12 -56.37 7.14
N ASP A 374 -17.61 -57.52 7.58
CA ASP A 374 -16.23 -58.04 7.46
C ASP A 374 -15.48 -57.67 6.16
N PRO A 375 -14.14 -57.43 6.21
CA PRO A 375 -13.33 -57.21 5.04
C PRO A 375 -13.02 -58.53 4.32
N ALA A 376 -13.46 -58.65 3.06
CA ALA A 376 -13.02 -59.70 2.14
C ALA A 376 -11.60 -59.42 1.60
N PRO A 377 -10.83 -60.46 1.20
CA PRO A 377 -9.37 -60.46 1.21
C PRO A 377 -8.70 -59.70 0.06
N ALA A 378 -7.48 -59.25 0.36
CA ALA A 378 -6.58 -58.48 -0.48
C ALA A 378 -6.32 -59.12 -1.86
N ALA A 379 -6.45 -58.30 -2.91
CA ALA A 379 -5.92 -58.58 -4.24
C ALA A 379 -4.39 -58.39 -4.27
N PRO A 380 -3.65 -59.19 -5.07
CA PRO A 380 -2.19 -59.18 -5.09
C PRO A 380 -1.61 -57.91 -5.75
N PRO A 381 -0.38 -57.50 -5.38
CA PRO A 381 0.26 -56.31 -5.94
C PRO A 381 0.67 -56.52 -7.41
N THR A 382 0.32 -55.55 -8.25
CA THR A 382 0.86 -55.40 -9.61
C THR A 382 2.36 -55.07 -9.57
N PRO A 383 3.17 -55.65 -10.47
CA PRO A 383 4.63 -55.52 -10.45
C PRO A 383 5.12 -54.14 -10.91
N THR A 384 6.12 -53.67 -10.17
CA THR A 384 7.04 -52.55 -10.42
C THR A 384 7.49 -52.45 -11.88
N ALA A 385 7.19 -51.32 -12.52
CA ALA A 385 7.87 -50.91 -13.75
C ALA A 385 9.16 -50.17 -13.38
N ALA A 386 10.26 -50.65 -13.95
CA ALA A 386 11.64 -50.18 -13.77
C ALA A 386 11.87 -48.76 -14.35
N PRO A 387 12.90 -48.03 -13.87
CA PRO A 387 13.22 -46.69 -14.33
C PRO A 387 13.82 -46.70 -15.74
N THR A 388 13.29 -45.85 -16.62
CA THR A 388 13.86 -45.57 -17.94
C THR A 388 15.19 -44.83 -17.79
N ALA A 389 16.21 -45.39 -18.44
CA ALA A 389 17.59 -44.95 -18.44
C ALA A 389 17.79 -43.57 -19.11
N ALA A 390 18.69 -42.79 -18.53
CA ALA A 390 19.30 -41.61 -19.14
C ALA A 390 20.18 -41.99 -20.35
N PRO A 391 20.23 -41.19 -21.42
CA PRO A 391 21.19 -41.39 -22.50
C PRO A 391 22.58 -40.85 -22.09
N ALA A 392 23.58 -41.71 -22.25
CA ALA A 392 25.01 -41.45 -22.09
C ALA A 392 25.58 -40.59 -23.25
N PRO A 393 26.71 -39.89 -23.03
CA PRO A 393 27.35 -39.02 -24.02
C PRO A 393 28.08 -39.82 -25.12
N ALA A 394 28.07 -39.28 -26.35
CA ALA A 394 28.80 -39.83 -27.49
C ALA A 394 30.32 -39.52 -27.40
N PRO A 395 31.21 -40.43 -27.88
CA PRO A 395 32.65 -40.22 -27.87
C PRO A 395 33.21 -39.66 -29.20
N SER A 396 34.32 -38.94 -28.99
CA SER A 396 35.45 -38.50 -29.84
C SER A 396 35.69 -39.08 -31.24
N ASP A 397 36.15 -38.19 -32.14
CA ASP A 397 37.35 -38.31 -33.00
C ASP A 397 37.64 -36.88 -33.54
N GLY A 398 38.85 -36.32 -33.66
CA GLY A 398 40.20 -36.86 -33.63
C GLY A 398 40.95 -36.41 -34.91
N ALA A 399 41.96 -35.53 -34.77
CA ALA A 399 43.04 -35.19 -35.73
C ALA A 399 42.64 -34.45 -37.03
N ASP A 400 43.43 -33.61 -37.69
CA ASP A 400 44.81 -33.11 -37.62
C ASP A 400 44.91 -31.95 -38.64
N GLY A 401 45.82 -30.97 -38.47
CA GLY A 401 46.14 -30.05 -39.57
C GLY A 401 46.85 -28.75 -39.20
N VAL A 402 48.17 -28.75 -39.36
CA VAL A 402 49.14 -27.65 -39.17
C VAL A 402 49.27 -26.77 -40.42
N HIS A 403 49.32 -25.44 -40.27
CA HIS A 403 50.06 -24.40 -41.05
C HIS A 403 49.71 -23.04 -40.41
N ASP A 404 50.61 -22.27 -39.79
CA ASP A 404 51.79 -21.51 -40.27
C ASP A 404 51.45 -20.33 -41.21
N GLU A 405 52.20 -19.22 -41.06
CA GLU A 405 52.01 -17.82 -41.52
C GLU A 405 51.14 -16.99 -40.55
N GLY A 406 51.58 -15.85 -39.98
CA GLY A 406 52.58 -14.86 -40.43
C GLY A 406 51.90 -13.48 -40.36
N ASP A 407 52.68 -12.43 -40.10
CA ASP A 407 52.32 -11.00 -40.05
C ASP A 407 51.79 -10.50 -38.68
N ASP A 408 52.63 -9.85 -37.85
CA ASP A 408 53.15 -8.48 -37.99
C ASP A 408 52.04 -7.41 -37.95
N GLU A 409 51.90 -6.73 -36.81
CA GLU A 409 52.03 -5.26 -36.78
C GLU A 409 52.17 -4.74 -35.34
N ASP A 410 53.26 -4.02 -35.15
CA ASP A 410 53.72 -3.34 -33.95
C ASP A 410 52.72 -2.31 -33.37
N PRO A 411 52.80 -2.03 -32.06
CA PRO A 411 52.29 -0.79 -31.49
C PRO A 411 53.24 0.38 -31.82
N PRO A 412 52.74 1.57 -32.20
CA PRO A 412 53.62 2.72 -32.41
C PRO A 412 54.22 3.23 -31.08
N PRO A 413 55.54 3.45 -31.02
CA PRO A 413 56.25 4.02 -29.88
C PRO A 413 56.55 5.52 -30.05
N GLY A 414 56.65 6.22 -28.92
CA GLY A 414 57.43 7.46 -28.74
C GLY A 414 56.87 8.72 -29.40
N ALA A 415 57.22 9.93 -29.00
CA ALA A 415 58.26 10.38 -28.09
C ALA A 415 58.18 11.93 -28.05
N ASP A 416 58.39 12.47 -26.84
CA ASP A 416 59.15 13.70 -26.55
C ASP A 416 58.58 15.05 -27.08
N ALA A 417 58.84 16.22 -26.51
CA ALA A 417 59.73 16.67 -25.45
C ALA A 417 59.27 18.11 -25.06
N GLU A 418 59.75 18.58 -23.90
CA GLU A 418 60.09 19.99 -23.61
C GLU A 418 58.92 21.01 -23.58
N GLU A 419 58.78 21.86 -22.57
CA GLU A 419 59.69 22.97 -22.33
C GLU A 419 59.55 23.51 -20.90
N GLU A 420 60.68 24.02 -20.42
CA GLU A 420 60.96 24.61 -19.11
C GLU A 420 60.08 25.81 -18.72
N ALA A 421 60.17 26.09 -17.41
CA ALA A 421 59.76 27.30 -16.71
C ALA A 421 60.49 28.58 -17.25
N PRO A 422 60.22 29.81 -16.75
CA PRO A 422 60.24 30.20 -15.33
C PRO A 422 58.98 30.89 -14.79
#